data_AF-U2R1K8-F1
#
_entry.id   AF-U2R1K8-F1
#
_cell.length_a   1.000
_cell.length_b   1.000
_cell.length_c   1.000
_cell.angle_alpha   90.00
_cell.angle_beta   90.00
_cell.angle_gamma   90.00
#
_symmetry.space_group_name_H-M   'P 1'
#
loop_
_entity.id
_entity.type
_entity.pdbx_description
1 polymer ?
#
loop_
_entity_poly.entity_id
_entity_poly.type
_entity_poly.pdbx_seq_one_letter_code
_entity_poly.pdbx_strand_id
1 'polypeptide(L)'
;RAATRERLAALGLGRDDAAIPESFSYYDQVLDAAVAVGAVPTRFAGLVGADGSVDLAGYFTIARGEGDNAPLEMTKWFDSNYHYLVPEIGPETDFRLASDSLVREFEEARDAGFVTRPVIVGPVTFLLLSKASDEAPEGFRPLSRLADLLPVYRELLARLGAAGAPWVQLDEPALVSESIEEPRAEVLEALRTAYADL
;
A
#
# COMPACT_ATOMS: atom_id res chain seq x y z
N ARG A 1 4.03 9.51 -15.65
CA ARG A 1 5.26 9.35 -14.84
C ARG A 1 6.49 10.00 -15.49
N ALA A 2 6.90 9.65 -16.71
CA ALA A 2 8.12 10.20 -17.36
C ALA A 2 8.26 11.75 -17.31
N ALA A 3 7.22 12.49 -17.71
CA ALA A 3 7.21 13.95 -17.66
C ALA A 3 7.41 14.51 -16.23
N THR A 4 6.91 13.81 -15.21
CA THR A 4 7.09 14.18 -13.80
C THR A 4 8.55 14.01 -13.38
N ARG A 5 9.18 12.87 -13.73
CA ARG A 5 10.59 12.59 -13.42
C ARG A 5 11.52 13.64 -14.06
N GLU A 6 11.31 13.94 -15.35
CA GLU A 6 12.04 15.00 -16.06
C GLU A 6 11.87 16.37 -15.40
N ARG A 7 10.64 16.74 -15.02
CA ARG A 7 10.38 17.99 -14.31
C ARG A 7 11.09 18.06 -12.96
N LEU A 8 11.05 16.99 -12.17
CA LEU A 8 11.69 16.93 -10.85
C LEU A 8 13.22 17.02 -10.96
N ALA A 9 13.81 16.36 -11.96
CA ALA A 9 15.23 16.49 -12.25
C ALA A 9 15.59 17.92 -12.68
N ALA A 10 14.78 18.56 -13.53
CA ALA A 10 14.99 19.96 -13.91
C ALA A 10 14.86 20.94 -12.72
N LEU A 11 14.13 20.57 -11.67
CA LEU A 11 14.02 21.32 -10.41
C LEU A 11 15.17 21.02 -9.42
N GLY A 12 16.10 20.14 -9.77
CA GLY A 12 17.33 19.90 -9.02
C GLY A 12 17.39 18.59 -8.22
N LEU A 13 16.40 17.70 -8.35
CA LEU A 13 16.53 16.34 -7.80
C LEU A 13 17.49 15.51 -8.66
N GLY A 14 18.34 14.70 -8.02
CA GLY A 14 19.26 13.81 -8.72
C GLY A 14 18.53 12.76 -9.56
N ARG A 15 19.14 12.35 -10.67
CA ARG A 15 18.60 11.29 -11.52
C ARG A 15 19.04 9.91 -11.04
N ASP A 16 20.15 9.80 -10.33
CA ASP A 16 20.85 8.56 -10.03
C ASP A 16 21.06 8.31 -8.52
N ASP A 17 20.43 9.11 -7.67
CA ASP A 17 20.62 9.11 -6.20
C ASP A 17 19.36 8.77 -5.40
N ALA A 18 18.29 8.31 -6.06
CA ALA A 18 17.00 8.02 -5.43
C ALA A 18 16.31 9.24 -4.77
N ALA A 19 16.67 10.46 -5.16
CA ALA A 19 16.00 11.67 -4.66
C ALA A 19 14.54 11.78 -5.16
N ILE A 20 14.26 11.30 -6.37
CA ILE A 20 12.91 11.34 -6.97
C ILE A 20 12.04 10.21 -6.40
N PRO A 21 10.90 10.52 -5.75
CA PRO A 21 9.98 9.49 -5.28
C PRO A 21 9.21 8.85 -6.44
N GLU A 22 9.02 7.54 -6.37
CA GLU A 22 8.08 6.80 -7.23
C GLU A 22 6.83 6.49 -6.40
N SER A 23 5.85 7.39 -6.51
CA SER A 23 4.64 7.42 -5.67
C SER A 23 3.37 7.65 -6.48
N PHE A 24 3.37 7.26 -7.75
CA PHE A 24 2.20 7.44 -8.61
C PHE A 24 1.08 6.50 -8.16
N SER A 25 -0.16 7.00 -8.17
CA SER A 25 -1.36 6.21 -7.96
C SER A 25 -2.39 6.52 -9.03
N TYR A 26 -3.15 5.51 -9.45
CA TYR A 26 -4.31 5.73 -10.33
C TYR A 26 -5.51 6.33 -9.59
N TYR A 27 -5.61 6.12 -8.28
CA TYR A 27 -6.73 6.63 -7.48
C TYR A 27 -6.29 6.98 -6.05
N ASP A 28 -5.76 6.00 -5.31
CA ASP A 28 -5.37 6.16 -3.91
C ASP A 28 -4.20 5.25 -3.52
N GLN A 29 -3.23 5.81 -2.80
CA GLN A 29 -2.03 5.09 -2.37
C GLN A 29 -2.33 4.00 -1.33
N VAL A 30 -3.41 4.11 -0.55
CA VAL A 30 -3.79 3.07 0.40
C VAL A 30 -4.44 1.90 -0.33
N LEU A 31 -5.28 2.17 -1.33
CA LEU A 31 -5.77 1.15 -2.26
C LEU A 31 -4.62 0.47 -3.02
N ASP A 32 -3.60 1.21 -3.47
CA ASP A 32 -2.44 0.61 -4.12
C ASP A 32 -1.73 -0.38 -3.21
N ALA A 33 -1.53 -0.03 -1.93
CA ALA A 33 -0.97 -0.94 -0.94
C ALA A 33 -1.89 -2.16 -0.72
N ALA A 34 -3.21 -1.95 -0.60
CA ALA A 34 -4.19 -3.03 -0.41
C ALA A 34 -4.14 -4.05 -1.56
N VAL A 35 -4.15 -3.58 -2.80
CA VAL A 35 -4.08 -4.44 -3.99
C VAL A 35 -2.71 -5.10 -4.11
N ALA A 36 -1.62 -4.40 -3.77
CA ALA A 36 -0.28 -5.00 -3.77
C ALA A 36 -0.18 -6.20 -2.82
N VAL A 37 -0.81 -6.12 -1.65
CA VAL A 37 -0.78 -7.20 -0.64
C VAL A 37 -1.95 -8.17 -0.73
N GLY A 38 -2.79 -8.07 -1.77
CA GLY A 38 -3.93 -8.98 -1.98
C GLY A 38 -5.11 -8.76 -1.03
N ALA A 39 -5.16 -7.62 -0.33
CA ALA A 39 -6.24 -7.26 0.59
C ALA A 39 -7.49 -6.77 -0.18
N VAL A 40 -8.12 -7.69 -0.90
CA VAL A 40 -9.33 -7.45 -1.69
C VAL A 40 -10.53 -8.05 -0.95
N PRO A 41 -11.57 -7.26 -0.61
CA PRO A 41 -12.76 -7.78 0.06
C PRO A 41 -13.43 -8.92 -0.71
N THR A 42 -14.04 -9.86 0.01
CA THR A 42 -14.66 -11.07 -0.56
C THR A 42 -15.73 -10.78 -1.62
N ARG A 43 -16.48 -9.67 -1.49
CA ARG A 43 -17.44 -9.21 -2.50
C ARG A 43 -16.80 -8.95 -3.88
N PHE A 44 -15.50 -8.67 -3.91
CA PHE A 44 -14.73 -8.43 -5.13
C PHE A 44 -13.91 -9.66 -5.57
N ALA A 45 -14.12 -10.85 -4.98
CA ALA A 45 -13.36 -12.05 -5.34
C ALA A 45 -13.44 -12.41 -6.84
N GLY A 46 -14.54 -12.06 -7.51
CA GLY A 46 -14.70 -12.24 -8.96
C GLY A 46 -13.82 -11.32 -9.82
N LEU A 47 -13.24 -10.26 -9.24
CA LEU A 47 -12.29 -9.35 -9.90
C LEU A 47 -10.84 -9.85 -9.80
N VAL A 48 -10.59 -10.84 -8.94
CA VAL A 48 -9.27 -11.40 -8.70
C VAL A 48 -8.98 -12.46 -9.77
N GLY A 49 -7.94 -12.23 -10.55
CA GLY A 49 -7.47 -13.16 -11.59
C GLY A 49 -6.95 -14.47 -11.02
N ALA A 50 -6.72 -15.45 -11.91
CA ALA A 50 -6.18 -16.76 -11.51
C ALA A 50 -4.75 -16.70 -10.94
N ASP A 51 -4.00 -15.64 -11.27
CA ASP A 51 -2.69 -15.34 -10.69
C ASP A 51 -2.78 -14.57 -9.36
N GLY A 52 -3.99 -14.29 -8.90
CA GLY A 52 -4.26 -13.58 -7.66
C GLY A 52 -4.23 -12.06 -7.77
N SER A 53 -3.98 -11.50 -8.97
CA SER A 53 -3.90 -10.06 -9.22
C SER A 53 -5.26 -9.43 -9.54
N VAL A 54 -5.34 -8.11 -9.46
CA VAL A 54 -6.50 -7.32 -9.90
C VAL A 54 -6.04 -6.42 -11.05
N ASP A 55 -6.76 -6.46 -12.17
CA ASP A 55 -6.47 -5.59 -13.31
C ASP A 55 -6.97 -4.15 -13.09
N LEU A 56 -6.70 -3.25 -14.03
CA LEU A 56 -7.06 -1.84 -13.86
C LEU A 56 -8.58 -1.61 -13.79
N ALA A 57 -9.39 -2.44 -14.47
CA ALA A 57 -10.84 -2.34 -14.41
C ALA A 57 -11.36 -2.80 -13.04
N GLY A 58 -10.82 -3.89 -12.52
CA GLY A 58 -11.11 -4.36 -11.16
C GLY A 58 -10.67 -3.35 -10.10
N TYR A 59 -9.49 -2.76 -10.25
CA TYR A 59 -8.98 -1.71 -9.35
C TYR A 59 -9.97 -0.53 -9.27
N PHE A 60 -10.46 -0.03 -10.41
CA PHE A 60 -11.46 1.03 -10.41
C PHE A 60 -12.83 0.56 -9.90
N THR A 61 -13.19 -0.70 -10.09
CA THR A 61 -14.43 -1.24 -9.51
C THR A 61 -14.36 -1.24 -7.98
N ILE A 62 -13.21 -1.57 -7.40
CA ILE A 62 -12.98 -1.47 -5.95
C ILE A 62 -13.06 0.00 -5.50
N ALA A 63 -12.46 0.92 -6.26
CA ALA A 63 -12.36 2.33 -5.91
C ALA A 63 -13.68 3.11 -5.98
N ARG A 64 -14.50 2.87 -6.99
CA ARG A 64 -15.71 3.68 -7.27
C ARG A 64 -16.98 2.87 -7.52
N GLY A 65 -16.90 1.55 -7.42
CA GLY A 65 -18.03 0.64 -7.56
C GLY A 65 -18.44 0.39 -9.01
N GLU A 66 -19.22 -0.68 -9.21
CA GLU A 66 -19.89 -1.00 -10.46
C GLU A 66 -21.12 -1.88 -10.19
N GLY A 67 -22.31 -1.45 -10.61
CA GLY A 67 -23.56 -2.19 -10.36
C GLY A 67 -23.81 -2.41 -8.87
N ASP A 68 -23.97 -3.66 -8.46
CA ASP A 68 -24.18 -4.07 -7.07
C ASP A 68 -22.88 -4.12 -6.24
N ASN A 69 -21.72 -3.93 -6.88
CA ASN A 69 -20.43 -3.88 -6.19
C ASN A 69 -20.22 -2.48 -5.59
N ALA A 70 -20.62 -2.30 -4.33
CA ALA A 70 -20.35 -1.07 -3.59
C ALA A 70 -18.83 -0.87 -3.40
N PRO A 71 -18.30 0.35 -3.63
CA PRO A 71 -16.88 0.65 -3.48
C PRO A 71 -16.40 0.46 -2.04
N LEU A 72 -15.08 0.49 -1.85
CA LEU A 72 -14.52 0.74 -0.52
C LEU A 72 -14.99 2.09 0.02
N GLU A 73 -15.08 2.18 1.34
CA GLU A 73 -15.38 3.43 2.02
C GLU A 73 -14.26 4.45 1.78
N MET A 74 -14.63 5.71 1.52
CA MET A 74 -13.68 6.82 1.48
C MET A 74 -13.76 7.63 2.77
N THR A 75 -12.61 7.90 3.38
CA THR A 75 -12.51 8.80 4.54
C THR A 75 -11.31 9.73 4.40
N LYS A 76 -11.24 10.76 5.26
CA LYS A 76 -10.15 11.74 5.22
C LYS A 76 -8.80 11.08 5.53
N TRP A 77 -7.80 11.42 4.74
CA TRP A 77 -6.41 11.12 5.03
C TRP A 77 -5.90 12.11 6.08
N PHE A 78 -5.96 11.67 7.34
CA PHE A 78 -5.60 12.46 8.51
C PHE A 78 -6.29 13.84 8.52
N ASP A 79 -5.56 14.90 8.84
CA ASP A 79 -6.06 16.28 8.91
C ASP A 79 -6.04 17.00 7.55
N SER A 80 -5.78 16.29 6.46
CA SER A 80 -5.77 16.84 5.11
C SER A 80 -7.17 16.91 4.47
N ASN A 81 -7.24 17.50 3.28
CA ASN A 81 -8.43 17.43 2.42
C ASN A 81 -8.39 16.24 1.43
N TYR A 82 -7.31 15.45 1.45
CA TYR A 82 -7.23 14.22 0.67
C TYR A 82 -8.10 13.14 1.33
N HIS A 83 -8.64 12.23 0.52
CA HIS A 83 -9.44 11.10 1.00
C HIS A 83 -8.83 9.81 0.46
N TYR A 84 -8.71 8.80 1.31
CA TYR A 84 -8.21 7.49 0.96
C TYR A 84 -9.32 6.44 1.03
N LEU A 85 -9.09 5.27 0.43
CA LEU A 85 -10.01 4.14 0.49
C LEU A 85 -9.62 3.23 1.66
N VAL A 86 -10.55 3.06 2.61
CA VAL A 86 -10.33 2.28 3.84
C VAL A 86 -10.29 0.79 3.50
N PRO A 87 -9.15 0.09 3.69
CA PRO A 87 -9.09 -1.35 3.49
C PRO A 87 -9.97 -2.07 4.52
N GLU A 88 -10.55 -3.19 4.11
CA GLU A 88 -11.38 -4.04 4.96
C GLU A 88 -10.62 -5.34 5.24
N ILE A 89 -10.23 -5.52 6.50
CA ILE A 89 -9.36 -6.61 6.92
C ILE A 89 -10.11 -7.48 7.93
N GLY A 90 -10.14 -8.78 7.71
CA GLY A 90 -10.71 -9.77 8.61
C GLY A 90 -9.86 -11.03 8.67
N PRO A 91 -10.24 -12.07 9.44
CA PRO A 91 -9.53 -13.35 9.45
C PRO A 91 -9.42 -14.03 8.08
N GLU A 92 -10.37 -13.75 7.19
CA GLU A 92 -10.47 -14.27 5.83
C GLU A 92 -9.52 -13.60 4.83
N THR A 93 -8.91 -12.45 5.18
CA THR A 93 -7.98 -11.76 4.26
C THR A 93 -6.73 -12.61 4.04
N ASP A 94 -6.53 -13.03 2.78
CA ASP A 94 -5.37 -13.79 2.31
C ASP A 94 -4.28 -12.83 1.80
N PHE A 95 -3.33 -12.50 2.67
CA PHE A 95 -2.21 -11.64 2.30
C PHE A 95 -1.21 -12.38 1.41
N ARG A 96 -0.94 -11.82 0.23
CA ARG A 96 0.05 -12.30 -0.72
C ARG A 96 0.52 -11.16 -1.63
N LEU A 97 1.71 -11.28 -2.21
CA LEU A 97 2.16 -10.28 -3.18
C LEU A 97 1.37 -10.43 -4.49
N ALA A 98 0.26 -9.71 -4.60
CA ALA A 98 -0.72 -9.80 -5.68
C ALA A 98 -0.47 -8.80 -6.81
N SER A 99 0.40 -7.80 -6.60
CA SER A 99 0.85 -6.89 -7.65
C SER A 99 2.33 -6.59 -7.54
N ASP A 100 3.02 -6.65 -8.68
CA ASP A 100 4.39 -6.21 -8.91
C ASP A 100 4.45 -4.80 -9.51
N SER A 101 3.35 -4.03 -9.48
CA SER A 101 3.28 -2.67 -10.05
C SER A 101 4.41 -1.76 -9.57
N LEU A 102 4.69 -1.74 -8.26
CA LEU A 102 5.78 -0.93 -7.68
C LEU A 102 7.15 -1.31 -8.23
N VAL A 103 7.40 -2.61 -8.46
CA VAL A 103 8.64 -3.10 -9.06
C VAL A 103 8.73 -2.65 -10.51
N ARG A 104 7.66 -2.84 -11.29
CA ARG A 104 7.63 -2.41 -12.70
C ARG A 104 7.77 -0.90 -12.87
N GLU A 105 7.20 -0.11 -11.97
CA GLU A 105 7.34 1.36 -12.02
C GLU A 105 8.77 1.81 -11.73
N PHE A 106 9.45 1.14 -10.80
CA PHE A 106 10.88 1.34 -10.57
C PHE A 106 11.71 0.94 -11.80
N GLU A 107 11.45 -0.24 -12.38
CA GLU A 107 12.17 -0.71 -13.58
C GLU A 107 11.94 0.22 -14.78
N GLU A 108 10.71 0.69 -14.99
CA GLU A 108 10.37 1.70 -15.99
C GLU A 108 11.18 2.99 -15.77
N ALA A 109 11.35 3.43 -14.52
CA ALA A 109 12.18 4.59 -14.19
C ALA A 109 13.66 4.35 -14.50
N ARG A 110 14.19 3.21 -14.05
CA ARG A 110 15.58 2.79 -14.24
C ARG A 110 15.93 2.72 -15.73
N ASP A 111 15.07 2.08 -16.52
CA ASP A 111 15.28 1.92 -17.96
C ASP A 111 15.18 3.26 -18.71
N ALA A 112 14.49 4.25 -18.13
CA ALA A 112 14.47 5.64 -18.59
C ALA A 112 15.65 6.50 -18.08
N GLY A 113 16.62 5.90 -17.37
CA GLY A 113 17.80 6.59 -16.85
C GLY A 113 17.59 7.30 -15.50
N PHE A 114 16.58 6.87 -14.72
CA PHE A 114 16.31 7.39 -13.38
C PHE A 114 16.38 6.28 -12.32
N VAL A 115 17.21 6.47 -11.30
CA VAL A 115 17.13 5.71 -10.05
C VAL A 115 16.15 6.43 -9.14
N THR A 116 14.92 5.93 -9.05
CA THR A 116 13.87 6.48 -8.19
C THR A 116 13.81 5.75 -6.85
N ARG A 117 13.08 6.32 -5.89
CA ARG A 117 12.77 5.70 -4.59
C ARG A 117 11.32 5.25 -4.56
N PRO A 118 11.03 3.94 -4.68
CA PRO A 118 9.68 3.40 -4.46
C PRO A 118 9.11 3.87 -3.11
N VAL A 119 7.87 4.33 -3.13
CA VAL A 119 7.13 4.76 -1.94
C VAL A 119 5.89 3.89 -1.77
N ILE A 120 5.69 3.34 -0.58
CA ILE A 120 4.50 2.57 -0.22
C ILE A 120 4.08 2.91 1.21
N VAL A 121 2.78 2.88 1.49
CA VAL A 121 2.26 2.95 2.86
C VAL A 121 2.88 1.80 3.68
N GLY A 122 3.48 2.14 4.82
CA GLY A 122 4.11 1.17 5.71
C GLY A 122 3.10 0.17 6.29
N PRO A 123 3.53 -1.05 6.65
CA PRO A 123 2.62 -2.13 7.05
C PRO A 123 1.84 -1.81 8.33
N VAL A 124 2.40 -1.00 9.24
CA VAL A 124 1.71 -0.65 10.49
C VAL A 124 0.62 0.38 10.20
N THR A 125 0.95 1.47 9.49
CA THR A 125 -0.03 2.48 9.05
C THR A 125 -1.12 1.85 8.18
N PHE A 126 -0.78 0.94 7.27
CA PHE A 126 -1.75 0.25 6.45
C PHE A 126 -2.83 -0.44 7.30
N LEU A 127 -2.42 -1.21 8.32
CA LEU A 127 -3.36 -1.88 9.22
C LEU A 127 -4.09 -0.90 10.16
N LEU A 128 -3.43 0.15 10.65
CA LEU A 128 -4.07 1.18 11.49
C LEU A 128 -5.10 2.03 10.72
N LEU A 129 -4.97 2.13 9.40
CA LEU A 129 -5.94 2.79 8.53
C LEU A 129 -6.96 1.83 7.93
N SER A 130 -6.90 0.55 8.29
CA SER A 130 -7.88 -0.44 7.90
C SER A 130 -9.02 -0.51 8.91
N LYS A 131 -10.18 -0.99 8.48
CA LYS A 131 -11.28 -1.38 9.36
C LYS A 131 -11.47 -2.89 9.36
N ALA A 132 -12.17 -3.40 10.37
CA ALA A 132 -12.64 -4.77 10.38
C ALA A 132 -13.57 -5.00 9.17
N SER A 133 -13.41 -6.12 8.46
CA SER A 133 -14.33 -6.54 7.41
C SER A 133 -15.71 -6.91 7.98
N ASP A 134 -16.73 -6.97 7.13
CA ASP A 134 -18.09 -7.37 7.53
C ASP A 134 -18.16 -8.83 8.07
N GLU A 135 -17.19 -9.67 7.71
CA GLU A 135 -17.09 -11.07 8.14
C GLU A 135 -16.28 -11.23 9.44
N ALA A 136 -15.59 -10.18 9.87
CA ALA A 136 -14.75 -10.22 11.06
C ALA A 136 -15.57 -10.30 12.35
N PRO A 137 -15.09 -11.03 13.38
CA PRO A 137 -15.78 -11.09 14.67
C PRO A 137 -15.81 -9.74 15.38
N GLU A 138 -16.78 -9.54 16.27
CA GLU A 138 -16.88 -8.33 17.09
C GLU A 138 -15.58 -8.11 17.88
N GLY A 139 -15.07 -6.87 17.85
CA GLY A 139 -13.81 -6.50 18.49
C GLY A 139 -12.56 -6.93 17.71
N PHE A 140 -12.69 -7.44 16.48
CA PHE A 140 -11.55 -7.68 15.61
C PHE A 140 -10.78 -6.38 15.33
N ARG A 141 -9.46 -6.47 15.40
CA ARG A 141 -8.54 -5.36 15.18
C ARG A 141 -7.60 -5.70 14.02
N PRO A 142 -7.61 -4.96 12.91
CA PRO A 142 -6.74 -5.23 11.77
C PRO A 142 -5.25 -5.32 12.12
N LEU A 143 -4.77 -4.51 13.08
CA LEU A 143 -3.38 -4.57 13.55
C LEU A 143 -2.95 -5.97 14.03
N SER A 144 -3.88 -6.83 14.47
CA SER A 144 -3.59 -8.21 14.85
C SER A 144 -3.09 -9.09 13.70
N ARG A 145 -3.34 -8.69 12.44
CA ARG A 145 -2.87 -9.41 11.24
C ARG A 145 -1.45 -9.03 10.81
N LEU A 146 -0.73 -8.22 11.57
CA LEU A 146 0.63 -7.77 11.21
C LEU A 146 1.56 -8.92 10.87
N ALA A 147 1.55 -10.00 11.65
CA ALA A 147 2.41 -11.16 11.42
C ALA A 147 2.16 -11.84 10.05
N ASP A 148 0.93 -11.77 9.53
CA ASP A 148 0.58 -12.33 8.22
C ASP A 148 0.96 -11.39 7.07
N LEU A 149 0.99 -10.08 7.35
CA LEU A 149 1.31 -9.04 6.36
C LEU A 149 2.82 -8.89 6.12
N LEU A 150 3.64 -9.03 7.16
CA LEU A 150 5.09 -8.80 7.08
C LEU A 150 5.81 -9.69 6.04
N PRO A 151 5.50 -11.00 5.89
CA PRO A 151 6.09 -11.81 4.82
C PRO A 151 5.88 -11.22 3.42
N VAL A 152 4.74 -10.59 3.15
CA VAL A 152 4.43 -9.98 1.86
C VAL A 152 5.26 -8.73 1.63
N TYR A 153 5.40 -7.86 2.65
CA TYR A 153 6.28 -6.70 2.56
C TYR A 153 7.75 -7.11 2.37
N ARG A 154 8.21 -8.15 3.06
CA ARG A 154 9.56 -8.68 2.86
C ARG A 154 9.78 -9.14 1.43
N GLU A 155 8.82 -9.88 0.86
CA GLU A 155 8.88 -10.31 -0.53
C GLU A 155 8.94 -9.12 -1.49
N LEU A 156 8.09 -8.11 -1.30
CA LEU A 156 8.09 -6.89 -2.11
C LEU A 156 9.43 -6.15 -2.03
N LEU A 157 9.96 -5.93 -0.82
CA LEU A 157 11.26 -5.28 -0.62
C LEU A 157 12.40 -6.08 -1.25
N ALA A 158 12.39 -7.40 -1.14
CA ALA A 158 13.38 -8.27 -1.78
C ALA A 158 13.32 -8.15 -3.31
N ARG A 159 12.12 -8.09 -3.91
CA ARG A 159 11.97 -7.89 -5.35
C ARG A 159 12.42 -6.50 -5.80
N LEU A 160 12.14 -5.44 -5.04
CA LEU A 160 12.66 -4.10 -5.31
C LEU A 160 14.19 -4.05 -5.23
N GLY A 161 14.78 -4.67 -4.22
CA GLY A 161 16.23 -4.81 -4.10
C GLY A 161 16.84 -5.59 -5.27
N ALA A 162 16.19 -6.69 -5.69
CA ALA A 162 16.62 -7.48 -6.86
C ALA A 162 16.51 -6.71 -8.18
N ALA A 163 15.51 -5.82 -8.32
CA ALA A 163 15.39 -4.90 -9.46
C ALA A 163 16.45 -3.79 -9.45
N GLY A 164 17.15 -3.58 -8.33
CA GLY A 164 18.24 -2.62 -8.17
C GLY A 164 17.86 -1.33 -7.46
N ALA A 165 16.73 -1.30 -6.74
CA ALA A 165 16.36 -0.12 -5.94
C ALA A 165 17.32 0.03 -4.74
N PRO A 166 18.06 1.16 -4.63
CA PRO A 166 18.98 1.37 -3.51
C PRO A 166 18.28 1.83 -2.23
N TRP A 167 17.06 2.36 -2.36
CA TRP A 167 16.24 2.88 -1.28
C TRP A 167 14.78 2.53 -1.53
N VAL A 168 14.04 2.25 -0.46
CA VAL A 168 12.57 2.16 -0.45
C VAL A 168 12.08 3.01 0.71
N GLN A 169 10.98 3.74 0.51
CA GLN A 169 10.34 4.54 1.54
C GLN A 169 9.04 3.86 1.99
N LEU A 170 8.97 3.53 3.28
CA LEU A 170 7.76 3.07 3.96
C LEU A 170 7.15 4.24 4.73
N ASP A 171 5.98 4.70 4.30
CA ASP A 171 5.30 5.83 4.92
C ASP A 171 4.51 5.36 6.14
N GLU A 172 4.93 5.79 7.34
CA GLU A 172 4.27 5.49 8.62
C GLU A 172 3.62 6.72 9.30
N PRO A 173 2.76 7.51 8.63
CA PRO A 173 2.16 8.72 9.19
C PRO A 173 1.16 8.45 10.34
N ALA A 174 0.62 7.23 10.48
CA ALA A 174 -0.25 6.91 11.62
C ALA A 174 0.48 7.09 12.96
N LEU A 175 1.82 7.02 12.99
CA LEU A 175 2.62 7.16 14.21
C LEU A 175 2.58 8.55 14.84
N VAL A 176 2.17 9.56 14.08
CA VAL A 176 2.04 10.95 14.55
C VAL A 176 0.58 11.39 14.67
N SER A 177 -0.38 10.50 14.37
CA SER A 177 -1.80 10.82 14.43
C SER A 177 -2.38 10.56 15.82
N GLU A 178 -3.19 11.50 16.29
CA GLU A 178 -4.02 11.34 17.49
C GLU A 178 -5.40 10.72 17.18
N SER A 179 -5.73 10.49 15.90
CA SER A 179 -6.99 9.88 15.47
C SER A 179 -6.97 8.35 15.50
N ILE A 180 -5.83 7.75 15.83
CA ILE A 180 -5.67 6.29 15.90
C ILE A 180 -6.17 5.82 17.27
N GLU A 181 -7.14 4.92 17.27
CA GLU A 181 -7.79 4.44 18.50
C GLU A 181 -6.99 3.33 19.19
N GLU A 182 -6.08 2.66 18.47
CA GLU A 182 -5.21 1.62 19.02
C GLU A 182 -4.34 2.16 20.16
N PRO A 183 -4.20 1.41 21.29
CA PRO A 183 -3.35 1.84 22.38
C PRO A 183 -1.91 2.08 21.92
N ARG A 184 -1.36 3.25 22.26
CA ARG A 184 -0.02 3.68 21.82
C ARG A 184 1.09 2.64 22.09
N ALA A 185 1.02 1.94 23.22
CA ALA A 185 1.98 0.90 23.55
C ALA A 185 1.96 -0.27 22.54
N GLU A 186 0.78 -0.65 22.07
CA GLU A 186 0.62 -1.71 21.07
C GLU A 186 1.08 -1.26 19.69
N VAL A 187 0.80 -0.01 19.31
CA VAL A 187 1.33 0.58 18.06
C VAL A 187 2.85 0.59 18.06
N LEU A 188 3.49 0.96 19.17
CA LEU A 188 4.95 0.98 19.27
C LEU A 188 5.55 -0.43 19.23
N GLU A 189 4.87 -1.43 19.80
CA GLU A 189 5.33 -2.82 19.75
C GLU A 189 5.17 -3.41 18.34
N ALA A 190 4.05 -3.12 17.66
CA ALA A 190 3.84 -3.44 16.26
C ALA A 190 4.95 -2.82 15.38
N LEU A 191 5.28 -1.54 15.61
CA LEU A 191 6.35 -0.86 14.88
C LEU A 191 7.72 -1.53 15.10
N ARG A 192 8.06 -1.86 16.35
CA ARG A 192 9.31 -2.58 16.66
C ARG A 192 9.36 -3.94 15.98
N THR A 193 8.25 -4.67 16.01
CA THR A 193 8.14 -5.99 15.38
C THR A 193 8.33 -5.89 13.87
N ALA A 194 7.62 -4.96 13.22
CA ALA A 194 7.70 -4.75 11.78
C ALA A 194 9.11 -4.40 11.32
N TYR A 195 9.75 -3.41 11.95
CA TYR A 195 11.06 -2.91 11.51
C TYR A 195 12.26 -3.69 12.06
N ALA A 196 12.04 -4.65 12.96
CA ALA A 196 13.02 -5.69 13.25
C ALA A 196 12.97 -6.83 12.22
N ASP A 197 11.83 -6.99 11.53
CA ASP A 197 11.58 -8.06 10.58
C ASP A 197 12.00 -7.71 9.15
N LEU A 198 11.72 -6.47 8.72
CA LEU A 198 12.03 -5.93 7.39
C LEU A 198 13.49 -5.46 7.27
#